data_AF-A0AA86Z054-F1
#
_entry.id   AF-A0AA86Z054-F1
#
_cell.length_a   1.000
_cell.length_b   1.000
_cell.length_c   1.000
_cell.angle_alpha   90.00
_cell.angle_beta   90.00
_cell.angle_gamma   90.00
#
_symmetry.space_group_name_H-M   'P 1'
#
loop_
_entity.id
_entity.type
_entity.pdbx_description
1 polymer ?
#
loop_
_entity_poly.entity_id
_entity_poly.type
_entity_poly.pdbx_seq_one_letter_code
_entity_poly.pdbx_strand_id
1 'polypeptide(L)' 'MGRLSILANPRQKTLKRINKLIDDTKRTPFYGIGKPEPLKENLAGFWSRRIDETNRLIYSIDDEGLTIIVCRYY' A
#
# COMPACT_ATOMS: atom_id res chain seq x y z
N MET A 1 29.99 -15.11 -22.68
CA MET A 1 29.24 -13.85 -22.52
C MET A 1 27.95 -14.16 -21.76
N GLY A 2 28.04 -14.40 -20.45
CA GLY A 2 26.90 -14.83 -19.63
C GLY A 2 26.20 -13.62 -19.02
N ARG A 3 24.94 -13.38 -19.41
CA ARG A 3 24.07 -12.37 -18.80
C ARG A 3 23.85 -12.74 -17.34
N LEU A 4 24.36 -11.92 -16.43
CA LEU A 4 24.06 -12.01 -15.00
C LEU A 4 22.62 -11.50 -14.79
N SER A 5 21.64 -12.38 -14.94
CA SER A 5 20.24 -12.10 -14.65
C SER A 5 20.06 -12.03 -13.14
N ILE A 6 20.12 -10.83 -12.54
CA ILE A 6 19.76 -10.63 -11.13
C ILE A 6 18.27 -10.92 -10.99
N LEU A 7 17.92 -12.11 -10.50
CA LEU A 7 16.56 -12.49 -10.14
C LEU A 7 16.11 -11.59 -8.98
N ALA A 8 15.45 -10.47 -9.32
CA ALA A 8 14.95 -9.57 -8.31
C ALA A 8 13.87 -10.29 -7.48
N ASN A 9 14.16 -10.54 -6.20
CA ASN A 9 13.30 -11.28 -5.29
C ASN A 9 11.92 -10.58 -5.15
N PRO A 10 10.81 -11.18 -5.62
CA PRO A 10 9.50 -10.54 -5.67
C PRO A 10 9.04 -10.02 -4.31
N ARG A 11 9.32 -10.77 -3.23
CA ARG A 11 8.97 -10.40 -1.85
C ARG A 11 9.63 -9.09 -1.42
N GLN A 12 10.90 -8.88 -1.78
CA GLN A 12 11.60 -7.65 -1.44
C GLN A 12 11.03 -6.43 -2.18
N LYS A 13 10.61 -6.59 -3.44
CA LYS A 13 9.95 -5.51 -4.20
C LYS A 13 8.63 -5.10 -3.55
N THR A 14 7.80 -6.07 -3.20
CA THR A 14 6.51 -5.81 -2.53
C THR A 14 6.70 -5.12 -1.19
N LEU A 15 7.63 -5.59 -0.35
CA LEU A 15 7.92 -4.94 0.94
C LEU A 15 8.40 -3.49 0.78
N LYS A 16 9.31 -3.22 -0.16
CA LYS A 16 9.75 -1.86 -0.48
C LYS A 16 8.59 -0.97 -0.92
N ARG A 17 7.67 -1.52 -1.72
CA ARG A 17 6.48 -0.80 -2.19
C ARG A 17 5.52 -0.48 -1.04
N ILE A 18 5.27 -1.43 -0.14
CA ILE A 18 4.43 -1.23 1.06
C ILE A 18 5.02 -0.15 1.94
N ASN A 19 6.32 -0.22 2.27
CA ASN A 19 6.98 0.79 3.10
C ASN A 19 6.90 2.18 2.47
N LYS A 20 7.05 2.29 1.14
CA LYS A 20 6.90 3.55 0.42
C LYS A 20 5.47 4.10 0.51
N LEU A 21 4.46 3.24 0.41
CA LEU A 21 3.07 3.64 0.58
C LEU A 21 2.78 4.11 2.01
N ILE A 22 3.31 3.42 3.03
CA ILE A 22 3.15 3.83 4.44
C ILE A 22 3.78 5.20 4.69
N ASP A 23 5.00 5.44 4.20
CA ASP A 23 5.67 6.74 4.37
C ASP A 23 4.91 7.88 3.67
N ASP A 24 4.36 7.63 2.47
CA ASP A 24 3.53 8.59 1.75
C ASP A 24 2.20 8.85 2.47
N THR A 25 1.53 7.80 2.97
CA THR A 25 0.27 7.93 3.72
C THR A 25 0.44 8.76 4.99
N LYS A 26 1.58 8.66 5.69
CA LYS A 26 1.86 9.50 6.87
C LYS A 26 1.89 10.99 6.54
N ARG A 27 2.28 11.36 5.31
CA ARG A 27 2.42 12.76 4.88
C ARG A 27 1.15 13.27 4.21
N THR A 28 0.57 12.46 3.32
CA THR A 28 -0.60 12.80 2.52
C THR A 28 -1.59 11.65 2.55
N PRO A 29 -2.42 11.51 3.61
CA PRO A 29 -3.25 10.33 3.83
C PRO A 29 -4.24 10.03 2.71
N PHE A 30 -4.79 11.05 2.04
CA PHE A 30 -5.89 10.91 1.07
C PHE A 30 -5.47 11.17 -0.38
N TYR A 31 -4.18 11.40 -0.63
CA TYR A 31 -3.63 11.74 -1.94
C TYR A 31 -2.28 11.05 -2.15
N GLY A 32 -1.73 11.16 -3.37
CA GLY A 32 -0.39 10.67 -3.67
C GLY A 32 -0.37 9.27 -4.28
N ILE A 33 0.67 8.50 -3.94
CA ILE A 33 0.98 7.27 -4.67
C ILE A 33 0.03 6.13 -4.33
N GLY A 34 -0.22 5.28 -5.32
CA GLY A 34 -1.08 4.11 -5.16
C GLY A 34 -2.57 4.40 -5.33
N LYS A 35 -2.96 5.57 -5.86
CA LYS A 35 -4.37 5.93 -6.13
C LYS A 35 -5.25 5.71 -4.88
N PRO A 36 -5.13 6.57 -3.86
CA PRO A 36 -5.94 6.46 -2.66
C PRO A 36 -7.42 6.55 -3.02
N GLU A 37 -8.20 5.56 -2.58
CA GLU A 37 -9.63 5.47 -2.85
C GLU A 37 -10.35 5.21 -1.51
N PRO A 38 -11.35 6.04 -1.13
CA PRO A 38 -12.15 5.78 0.05
C PRO A 38 -13.04 4.56 -0.19
N LEU A 39 -13.08 3.65 0.78
CA LEU A 39 -13.98 2.50 0.73
C LEU A 39 -15.41 2.92 1.14
N LYS A 40 -16.40 2.15 0.71
CA LYS A 40 -17.82 2.48 0.83
C LYS A 40 -18.57 1.47 1.71
N GLU A 41 -19.81 1.80 2.03
CA GLU A 41 -20.75 0.94 2.77
C GLU A 41 -20.17 0.48 4.12
N ASN A 42 -20.10 -0.84 4.35
CA ASN A 42 -19.58 -1.42 5.59
C ASN A 42 -18.08 -1.14 5.83
N LEU A 43 -17.38 -0.60 4.83
CA LEU A 43 -15.98 -0.20 4.92
C LEU A 43 -15.80 1.32 4.86
N ALA A 44 -16.88 2.10 5.03
CA ALA A 44 -16.77 3.55 5.16
C ALA A 44 -15.84 3.91 6.33
N GLY A 45 -14.97 4.90 6.13
CA GLY A 45 -13.91 5.28 7.07
C GLY A 45 -12.56 4.63 6.79
N PHE A 46 -12.52 3.57 5.97
CA PHE A 46 -11.27 2.98 5.47
C PHE A 46 -10.87 3.52 4.10
N TRP A 47 -9.56 3.41 3.83
CA TRP A 47 -8.95 3.83 2.59
C TRP A 47 -8.11 2.71 1.99
N SER A 48 -8.07 2.66 0.66
CA SER A 48 -7.32 1.67 -0.10
C SER A 48 -6.27 2.34 -0.98
N ARG A 49 -5.06 1.76 -1.04
CA ARG A 49 -4.02 2.10 -2.02
C ARG A 49 -3.51 0.85 -2.74
N ARG A 50 -3.20 1.00 -4.02
CA ARG A 50 -2.64 -0.04 -4.89
C ARG A 50 -1.18 -0.31 -4.57
N ILE A 51 -0.91 -1.52 -4.08
CA ILE A 51 0.44 -2.07 -3.95
C ILE A 51 0.93 -2.47 -5.34
N ASP A 52 0.14 -3.29 -6.01
CA ASP A 52 0.30 -3.72 -7.41
C ASP A 52 -1.08 -3.84 -8.08
N GLU A 53 -1.18 -4.55 -9.21
CA GLU A 53 -2.44 -4.74 -9.94
C GLU A 53 -3.51 -5.40 -9.06
N THR A 54 -3.08 -6.36 -8.23
CA THR A 54 -3.91 -7.24 -7.42
C THR A 54 -3.98 -6.70 -5.99
N ASN A 55 -2.85 -6.59 -5.28
CA ASN A 55 -2.82 -6.30 -3.85
C ASN A 55 -3.16 -4.84 -3.49
N ARG A 56 -3.78 -4.67 -2.32
CA ARG A 56 -4.14 -3.37 -1.74
C ARG A 56 -3.59 -3.22 -0.32
N LEU A 57 -3.20 -1.99 0.00
CA LEU A 57 -2.97 -1.52 1.36
C LEU A 57 -4.28 -0.90 1.85
N ILE A 58 -4.92 -1.50 2.86
CA ILE A 58 -6.11 -0.95 3.51
C ILE A 58 -5.70 -0.36 4.85
N TYR A 59 -6.09 0.89 5.09
CA TYR A 59 -5.75 1.64 6.30
C TYR A 59 -6.90 2.55 6.76
N SER A 60 -6.85 2.95 8.03
CA SER A 60 -7.63 4.06 8.59
C SER A 60 -6.69 5.09 9.21
N ILE A 61 -7.18 6.32 9.37
CA ILE A 61 -6.47 7.37 10.08
C ILE A 61 -7.44 8.07 11.03
N ASP A 62 -7.00 8.29 12.26
CA ASP A 62 -7.71 8.99 13.31
C ASP A 62 -6.71 9.82 14.15
N ASP A 63 -7.17 10.36 15.29
CA ASP A 63 -6.37 11.19 16.18
C ASP A 63 -5.21 10.43 16.86
N GLU A 64 -5.29 9.09 16.95
CA GLU A 64 -4.21 8.24 17.49
C GLU A 64 -3.16 7.93 16.42
N GLY A 65 -3.59 7.88 15.16
CA GLY A 65 -2.69 7.91 14.00
C GLY A 65 -3.11 6.98 12.87
N LEU A 66 -2.11 6.44 12.17
CA LEU A 66 -2.30 5.58 11.00
C LEU A 66 -2.36 4.10 11.42
N THR A 67 -3.49 3.46 11.18
CA THR A 67 -3.68 2.01 11.41
C THR A 67 -3.71 1.26 10.09
N ILE A 68 -2.83 0.27 9.94
CA ILE A 68 -2.78 -0.61 8.76
C ILE A 68 -3.55 -1.89 9.05
N ILE A 69 -4.56 -2.19 8.24
CA ILE A 69 -5.45 -3.35 8.46
C ILE A 69 -5.05 -4.51 7.54
N VAL A 70 -4.73 -4.23 6.28
CA VAL A 70 -4.43 -5.25 5.27
C VAL A 70 -3.31 -4.78 4.34
N CYS A 71 -2.39 -5.70 4.00
CA CYS A 71 -1.28 -5.50 3.06
C CYS A 71 -1.21 -6.55 1.94
N ARG A 72 -2.23 -7.41 1.81
CA ARG A 72 -2.33 -8.47 0.79
C ARG A 72 -3.77 -8.59 0.31
N TYR A 73 -4.00 -9.20 -0.84
CA TYR A 73 -5.31 -9.29 -1.49
C TYR A 73 -6.51 -9.59 -0.57
N TYR A 74 -7.63 -8.95 -0.92
CA TYR A 74 -9.01 -9.23 -0.59
C TYR A 74 -9.73 -9.53 -1.91
#